data_AF-A0A3P1T0H1-F1
#
_entry.id   AF-A0A3P1T0H1-F1
#
_cell.length_a   1.000
_cell.length_b   1.000
_cell.length_c   1.000
_cell.angle_alpha   90.00
_cell.angle_beta   90.00
_cell.angle_gamma   90.00
#
_symmetry.space_group_name_H-M   'P 1'
#
loop_
_entity.id
_entity.type
_entity.pdbx_description
1 polymer ?
#
loop_
_entity_poly.entity_id
_entity_poly.type
_entity_poly.pdbx_seq_one_letter_code
_entity_poly.pdbx_strand_id
1 'polypeptide(L)'
;MTTEYDESTFYPEGFPLHGAFFIRDIQRKSWWPYRPIDGQVDALWLLGDDSLPEGLFGRLMAEWGKKLDWFIAGTSRYKAGTEPSSWTTQHKASTTTRLGRLIYEDDTKFHRCMEWWQITPNTEELHHLLQGPLFGPRSGWWLAASADADAGQRFVKATTGLLWWATRNYLPYDGANHEVVGRSVKEALLGLLPQIGLMSVVPLNNHPVSGVVIFGTPEAIQEASSSVGGIRESQGEEVVMLQHRAGWLATL
;
A
#
# COMPACT_ATOMS: atom_id res chain seq x y z
N MET A 1 21.83 -25.66 -15.10
CA MET A 1 20.43 -26.10 -14.93
C MET A 1 20.00 -25.69 -13.54
N THR A 2 19.45 -24.49 -13.40
CA THR A 2 18.67 -24.12 -12.21
C THR A 2 17.38 -24.91 -12.30
N THR A 3 17.16 -25.82 -11.36
CA THR A 3 15.84 -26.41 -11.14
C THR A 3 14.93 -25.28 -10.68
N GLU A 4 14.09 -24.78 -11.58
CA GLU A 4 12.93 -23.97 -11.21
C GLU A 4 12.05 -24.86 -10.33
N TYR A 5 12.11 -24.62 -9.01
CA TYR A 5 11.16 -25.21 -8.08
C TYR A 5 9.82 -24.54 -8.36
N ASP A 6 8.83 -25.34 -8.77
CA ASP A 6 7.47 -24.86 -8.94
C ASP A 6 6.86 -24.64 -7.55
N GLU A 7 6.91 -23.39 -7.08
CA GLU A 7 6.37 -22.96 -5.79
C GLU A 7 4.87 -23.29 -5.63
N SER A 8 4.15 -23.54 -6.73
CA SER A 8 2.73 -23.92 -6.70
C SER A 8 2.46 -25.24 -5.97
N THR A 9 3.46 -26.13 -5.87
CA THR A 9 3.32 -27.43 -5.19
C THR A 9 3.20 -27.35 -3.66
N PHE A 10 3.51 -26.21 -3.05
CA PHE A 10 3.43 -26.00 -1.60
C PHE A 10 2.11 -25.38 -1.13
N TYR A 11 1.27 -24.91 -2.05
CA TYR A 11 0.01 -24.23 -1.73
C TYR A 11 -1.20 -25.12 -2.03
N PRO A 12 -2.32 -24.96 -1.30
CA PRO A 12 -3.56 -25.65 -1.61
C PRO A 12 -4.01 -25.35 -3.04
N GLU A 13 -4.71 -26.31 -3.64
CA GLU A 13 -5.40 -26.11 -4.91
C GLU A 13 -6.31 -24.87 -4.82
N GLY A 14 -6.20 -23.98 -5.81
CA GLY A 14 -6.98 -22.73 -5.85
C GLY A 14 -6.37 -21.54 -5.09
N PHE A 15 -5.21 -21.68 -4.44
CA PHE A 15 -4.53 -20.53 -3.83
C PHE A 15 -4.19 -19.48 -4.90
N PRO A 16 -4.53 -18.19 -4.69
CA PRO A 16 -4.42 -17.18 -5.73
C PRO A 16 -2.98 -16.69 -5.91
N LEU A 17 -2.15 -17.50 -6.57
CA LEU A 17 -0.75 -17.17 -6.87
C LEU A 17 -0.63 -16.10 -7.96
N HIS A 18 -1.59 -16.06 -8.89
CA HIS A 18 -1.56 -15.11 -10.00
C HIS A 18 -2.97 -14.60 -10.28
N GLY A 19 -3.05 -13.44 -10.91
CA GLY A 19 -4.29 -12.91 -11.44
C GLY A 19 -4.63 -11.53 -10.90
N ALA A 20 -5.69 -10.98 -11.48
CA ALA A 20 -6.31 -9.75 -11.03
C ALA A 20 -7.81 -9.94 -10.77
N PHE A 21 -8.31 -9.26 -9.75
CA PHE A 21 -9.72 -9.22 -9.43
C PHE A 21 -10.05 -7.94 -8.66
N PHE A 22 -11.29 -7.48 -8.71
CA PHE A 22 -11.75 -6.40 -7.84
C PHE A 22 -12.89 -6.85 -6.93
N ILE A 23 -13.08 -6.14 -5.83
CA ILE A 23 -14.07 -6.42 -4.80
C ILE A 23 -14.87 -5.15 -4.56
N ARG A 24 -16.18 -5.24 -4.80
CA ARG A 24 -17.11 -4.16 -4.45
C ARG A 24 -17.35 -4.09 -2.96
N ASP A 25 -17.35 -2.86 -2.44
CA ASP A 25 -17.69 -2.53 -1.07
C ASP A 25 -16.94 -3.44 -0.08
N ILE A 26 -15.61 -3.41 -0.19
CA ILE A 26 -14.74 -4.30 0.58
C ILE A 26 -14.96 -4.15 2.09
N GLN A 27 -15.35 -2.95 2.52
CA GLN A 27 -15.58 -2.61 3.91
C GLN A 27 -16.74 -3.38 4.55
N ARG A 28 -17.71 -3.84 3.74
CA ARG A 28 -18.88 -4.59 4.23
C ARG A 28 -18.73 -6.11 4.10
N LYS A 29 -17.57 -6.61 3.68
CA LYS A 29 -17.31 -8.05 3.64
C LYS A 29 -17.13 -8.60 5.05
N SER A 30 -17.67 -9.79 5.31
CA SER A 30 -17.62 -10.41 6.65
C SER A 30 -16.20 -10.72 7.14
N TRP A 31 -15.28 -10.96 6.20
CA TRP A 31 -13.86 -11.17 6.46
C TRP A 31 -13.06 -9.87 6.54
N TRP A 32 -13.67 -8.72 6.25
CA TRP A 32 -12.99 -7.43 6.39
C TRP A 32 -12.80 -7.11 7.88
N PRO A 33 -11.56 -6.94 8.33
CA PRO A 33 -11.27 -6.86 9.76
C PRO A 33 -11.55 -5.48 10.38
N TYR A 34 -11.88 -4.46 9.58
CA TYR A 34 -12.20 -3.11 10.10
C TYR A 34 -13.68 -2.82 10.08
N ARG A 35 -14.08 -1.91 10.97
CA ARG A 35 -15.43 -1.38 10.94
C ARG A 35 -15.62 -0.56 9.65
N PRO A 36 -16.75 -0.73 8.95
CA PRO A 36 -17.12 0.16 7.88
C PRO A 36 -17.14 1.60 8.38
N ILE A 37 -16.68 2.50 7.53
CA ILE A 37 -16.86 3.95 7.67
C ILE A 37 -17.88 4.39 6.62
N ASP A 38 -18.44 5.58 6.77
CA ASP A 38 -19.53 6.05 5.89
C ASP A 38 -19.05 6.19 4.44
N GLY A 39 -19.73 5.52 3.51
CA GLY A 39 -19.39 5.52 2.09
C GLY A 39 -19.25 4.10 1.54
N GLN A 40 -18.71 4.02 0.33
CA GLN A 40 -18.36 2.76 -0.34
C GLN A 40 -16.90 2.84 -0.80
N VAL A 41 -16.16 1.77 -0.54
CA VAL A 41 -14.78 1.61 -0.99
C VAL A 41 -14.67 0.29 -1.72
N ASP A 42 -14.20 0.36 -2.96
CA ASP A 42 -13.89 -0.81 -3.77
C ASP A 42 -12.38 -1.05 -3.74
N ALA A 43 -11.97 -2.30 -4.00
CA ALA A 43 -10.55 -2.68 -4.00
C ALA A 43 -10.19 -3.46 -5.27
N LEU A 44 -9.10 -3.09 -5.93
CA LEU A 44 -8.50 -3.81 -7.05
C LEU A 44 -7.24 -4.52 -6.57
N TRP A 45 -7.17 -5.83 -6.81
CA TRP A 45 -6.06 -6.70 -6.44
C TRP A 45 -5.33 -7.16 -7.69
N LEU A 46 -4.00 -7.06 -7.68
CA LEU A 46 -3.10 -7.53 -8.72
C LEU A 46 -2.05 -8.44 -8.07
N LEU A 47 -1.96 -9.71 -8.50
CA LEU A 47 -1.14 -10.75 -7.88
C LEU A 47 -0.15 -11.37 -8.86
N GLY A 48 1.02 -11.75 -8.37
CA GLY A 48 2.06 -12.41 -9.15
C GLY A 48 2.44 -11.57 -10.35
N ASP A 49 2.49 -12.19 -11.53
CA ASP A 49 2.82 -11.55 -12.80
C ASP A 49 1.98 -10.30 -13.09
N ASP A 50 0.71 -10.27 -12.65
CA ASP A 50 -0.15 -9.10 -12.87
C ASP A 50 0.26 -7.89 -12.02
N SER A 51 1.03 -8.09 -10.95
CA SER A 51 1.58 -7.02 -10.11
C SER A 51 2.89 -6.43 -10.63
N LEU A 52 3.52 -7.09 -11.62
CA LEU A 52 4.83 -6.69 -12.14
C LEU A 52 4.72 -5.54 -13.17
N PRO A 53 5.82 -4.78 -13.40
CA PRO A 53 5.88 -3.73 -14.41
C PRO A 53 5.50 -4.18 -15.83
N GLU A 54 5.71 -5.45 -16.17
CA GLU A 54 5.38 -6.03 -17.47
C GLU A 54 3.93 -6.53 -17.55
N GLY A 55 3.24 -6.62 -16.41
CA GLY A 55 1.90 -7.17 -16.26
C GLY A 55 0.76 -6.15 -16.35
N LEU A 56 -0.39 -6.48 -15.73
CA LEU A 56 -1.53 -5.56 -15.62
C LEU A 56 -1.19 -4.28 -14.87
N PHE A 57 -0.36 -4.35 -13.83
CA PHE A 57 0.10 -3.17 -13.08
C PHE A 57 0.78 -2.16 -14.01
N GLY A 58 1.70 -2.59 -14.87
CA GLY A 58 2.36 -1.68 -15.79
C GLY A 58 1.45 -1.04 -16.82
N ARG A 59 0.49 -1.80 -17.34
CA ARG A 59 -0.55 -1.27 -18.24
C ARG A 59 -1.43 -0.24 -17.54
N LEU A 60 -1.83 -0.51 -16.30
CA LEU A 60 -2.58 0.44 -15.48
C LEU A 60 -1.75 1.71 -15.27
N MET A 61 -0.48 1.59 -14.91
CA MET A 61 0.40 2.74 -14.68
C MET A 61 0.72 3.53 -15.95
N ALA A 62 0.72 2.91 -17.13
CA ALA A 62 0.86 3.63 -18.39
C ALA A 62 -0.32 4.60 -18.64
N GLU A 63 -1.54 4.17 -18.27
CA GLU A 63 -2.75 4.98 -18.42
C GLU A 63 -2.94 5.98 -17.28
N TRP A 64 -2.74 5.54 -16.05
CA TRP A 64 -3.04 6.31 -14.84
C TRP A 64 -1.86 7.08 -14.31
N GLY A 65 -0.65 6.52 -14.41
CA GLY A 65 0.57 7.11 -13.89
C GLY A 65 0.82 8.53 -14.41
N LYS A 66 0.37 8.83 -15.63
CA LYS A 66 0.46 10.17 -16.24
C LYS A 66 -0.73 11.08 -15.96
N LYS A 67 -1.88 10.52 -15.54
CA LYS A 67 -3.13 11.27 -15.31
C LYS A 67 -3.32 11.67 -13.86
N LEU A 68 -2.58 11.03 -12.95
CA LEU A 68 -2.71 11.21 -11.51
C LEU A 68 -1.44 11.85 -10.95
N ASP A 69 -1.64 12.69 -9.94
CA ASP A 69 -0.58 13.06 -9.02
C ASP A 69 -0.36 11.94 -8.01
N TRP A 70 0.91 11.60 -7.82
CA TRP A 70 1.33 10.57 -6.88
C TRP A 70 1.91 11.19 -5.63
N PHE A 71 1.56 10.61 -4.49
CA PHE A 71 1.94 11.10 -3.19
C PHE A 71 2.54 9.99 -2.36
N ILE A 72 3.65 10.29 -1.68
CA ILE A 72 4.30 9.34 -0.78
C ILE A 72 4.58 10.00 0.57
N ALA A 73 4.34 9.25 1.63
CA ALA A 73 4.65 9.63 2.99
C ALA A 73 5.58 8.59 3.60
N GLY A 74 6.80 8.99 3.94
CA GLY A 74 7.84 8.09 4.45
C GLY A 74 8.41 8.57 5.78
N THR A 75 8.92 7.63 6.58
CA THR A 75 9.58 7.96 7.85
C THR A 75 11.05 7.56 7.84
N SER A 76 11.91 8.40 8.40
CA SER A 76 13.32 8.10 8.63
C SER A 76 13.66 8.27 10.12
N ARG A 77 14.59 7.45 10.62
CA ARG A 77 15.18 7.60 11.95
C ARG A 77 16.52 8.29 11.83
N TYR A 78 16.81 9.21 12.75
CA TYR A 78 18.07 9.95 12.77
C TYR A 78 18.54 10.19 14.21
N LYS A 79 19.83 10.49 14.38
CA LYS A 79 20.43 10.70 15.71
C LYS A 79 20.11 12.12 16.20
N ALA A 80 19.82 12.25 17.49
CA ALA A 80 19.67 13.56 18.14
C ALA A 80 20.88 14.47 17.85
N GLY A 81 20.62 15.74 17.50
CA GLY A 81 21.64 16.72 17.15
C GLY A 81 22.25 16.57 15.74
N THR A 82 21.66 15.74 14.87
CA THR A 82 22.03 15.64 13.45
C THR A 82 20.86 16.02 12.55
N GLU A 83 21.13 16.52 11.34
CA GLU A 83 20.07 16.74 10.35
C GLU A 83 19.59 15.38 9.79
N PRO A 84 18.27 15.11 9.74
CA PRO A 84 17.75 13.91 9.10
C PRO A 84 18.12 13.87 7.62
N SER A 85 18.53 12.70 7.14
CA SER A 85 18.56 12.49 5.70
C SER A 85 17.13 12.41 5.16
N SER A 86 16.92 13.07 4.02
CA SER A 86 15.65 13.04 3.31
C SER A 86 15.29 11.61 2.93
N TRP A 87 14.03 11.23 3.13
CA TRP A 87 13.54 9.88 2.81
C TRP A 87 13.75 9.54 1.32
N THR A 88 13.53 10.52 0.43
CA THR A 88 13.72 10.38 -1.03
C THR A 88 15.19 10.24 -1.45
N THR A 89 16.15 10.55 -0.58
CA THR A 89 17.57 10.28 -0.83
C THR A 89 17.90 8.81 -0.62
N GLN A 90 17.17 8.14 0.30
CA GLN A 90 17.32 6.71 0.58
C GLN A 90 16.48 5.85 -0.37
N HIS A 91 15.34 6.39 -0.83
CA HIS A 91 14.39 5.73 -1.71
C HIS A 91 14.18 6.60 -2.95
N LYS A 92 14.96 6.33 -4.01
CA LYS A 92 14.95 7.14 -5.23
C LYS A 92 13.53 7.17 -5.82
N ALA A 93 13.02 8.38 -6.00
CA ALA A 93 11.78 8.66 -6.73
C ALA A 93 12.04 9.83 -7.70
N SER A 94 11.52 9.73 -8.92
CA SER A 94 11.65 10.80 -9.91
C SER A 94 10.73 11.99 -9.60
N THR A 95 11.22 13.20 -9.95
CA THR A 95 10.57 14.51 -9.79
C THR A 95 9.81 14.67 -8.46
N THR A 96 10.49 15.16 -7.44
CA THR A 96 9.92 15.24 -6.09
C THR A 96 9.67 16.68 -5.67
N THR A 97 8.47 16.95 -5.14
CA THR A 97 8.13 18.22 -4.47
C THR A 97 7.76 17.92 -3.02
N ARG A 98 8.50 18.49 -2.06
CA ARG A 98 8.21 18.29 -0.64
C ARG A 98 6.94 19.05 -0.26
N LEU A 99 5.92 18.32 0.16
CA LEU A 99 4.65 18.87 0.63
C LEU A 99 4.70 19.26 2.10
N GLY A 100 5.52 18.56 2.88
CA GLY A 100 5.65 18.81 4.30
C GLY A 100 6.76 17.98 4.92
N ARG A 101 7.14 18.37 6.12
CA ARG A 101 8.07 17.64 6.98
C ARG A 101 7.66 17.86 8.43
N LEU A 102 7.66 16.79 9.20
CA LEU A 102 7.49 16.85 10.64
C LEU A 102 8.62 16.10 11.33
N ILE A 103 9.21 16.74 12.33
CA ILE A 103 10.17 16.14 13.23
C ILE A 103 9.45 15.79 14.53
N TYR A 104 9.61 14.55 14.97
CA TYR A 104 9.18 14.08 16.27
C TYR A 104 10.41 13.75 17.12
N GLU A 105 10.57 14.49 18.20
CA GLU A 105 11.62 14.32 19.19
C GLU A 105 11.02 13.69 20.46
N ASP A 106 11.74 12.75 21.04
CA ASP A 106 11.46 12.18 22.36
C ASP A 106 12.77 12.12 23.16
N ASP A 107 12.69 11.68 24.41
CA ASP A 107 13.86 11.59 25.30
C ASP A 107 14.90 10.54 24.87
N THR A 108 14.69 9.86 23.74
CA THR A 108 15.63 8.86 23.21
C THR A 108 16.71 9.50 22.35
N LYS A 109 17.79 8.73 22.11
CA LYS A 109 18.91 9.17 21.26
C LYS A 109 18.55 9.24 19.76
N PHE A 110 17.38 8.74 19.37
CA PHE A 110 16.96 8.64 17.97
C PHE A 110 15.60 9.30 17.78
N HIS A 111 15.58 10.37 17.00
CA HIS A 111 14.36 11.08 16.63
C HIS A 111 13.83 10.54 15.30
N ARG A 112 12.60 10.94 14.95
CA ARG A 112 11.95 10.53 13.71
C ARG A 112 11.62 11.75 12.86
N CYS A 113 11.81 11.60 11.56
CA CYS A 113 11.40 12.57 10.57
C CYS A 113 10.39 11.91 9.64
N MET A 114 9.19 12.49 9.54
CA MET A 114 8.22 12.11 8.52
C MET A 114 8.22 13.19 7.44
N GLU A 115 8.26 12.76 6.19
CA GLU A 115 8.20 13.65 5.05
C GLU A 115 7.11 13.20 4.09
N TRP A 116 6.46 14.19 3.48
CA TRP A 116 5.46 14.00 2.46
C TRP A 116 5.94 14.61 1.16
N TRP A 117 5.77 13.87 0.09
CA TRP A 117 6.23 14.24 -1.23
C TRP A 117 5.14 14.02 -2.25
N GLN A 118 5.02 14.94 -3.17
CA GLN A 118 4.46 14.67 -4.49
C GLN A 118 5.59 14.15 -5.36
N ILE A 119 5.33 13.07 -6.10
CA ILE A 119 6.30 12.37 -6.92
C ILE A 119 5.75 12.15 -8.32
N THR A 120 6.63 11.95 -9.31
CA THR A 120 6.24 11.56 -10.68
C THR A 120 7.00 10.31 -11.10
N PRO A 121 6.72 9.16 -10.44
CA PRO A 121 7.47 7.94 -10.65
C PRO A 121 7.08 7.30 -11.99
N ASN A 122 8.04 6.66 -12.64
CA ASN A 122 7.72 5.72 -13.72
C ASN A 122 7.21 4.38 -13.13
N THR A 123 6.73 3.47 -13.98
CA THR A 123 6.18 2.16 -13.56
C THR A 123 7.17 1.33 -12.73
N GLU A 124 8.43 1.24 -13.15
CA GLU A 124 9.45 0.45 -12.46
C GLU A 124 9.78 1.05 -11.09
N GLU A 125 9.95 2.37 -11.04
CA GLU A 125 10.16 3.11 -9.80
C GLU A 125 8.99 2.92 -8.83
N LEU A 126 7.76 3.02 -9.33
CA LEU A 126 6.57 2.85 -8.51
C LEU A 126 6.45 1.43 -7.97
N HIS A 127 6.72 0.42 -8.80
CA HIS A 127 6.78 -0.96 -8.37
C HIS A 127 7.84 -1.15 -7.29
N HIS A 128 9.05 -0.60 -7.47
CA HIS A 128 10.10 -0.67 -6.47
C HIS A 128 9.70 0.01 -5.15
N LEU A 129 9.05 1.17 -5.22
CA LEU A 129 8.48 1.83 -4.05
C LEU A 129 7.42 0.95 -3.37
N LEU A 130 6.59 0.22 -4.12
CA LEU A 130 5.62 -0.71 -3.53
C LEU A 130 6.29 -1.89 -2.81
N GLN A 131 7.41 -2.39 -3.32
CA GLN A 131 8.13 -3.50 -2.70
C GLN A 131 8.97 -3.08 -1.47
N GLY A 132 9.22 -1.80 -1.27
CA GLY A 132 10.17 -1.35 -0.25
C GLY A 132 9.82 -1.70 1.21
N PRO A 133 8.54 -1.78 1.64
CA PRO A 133 8.18 -2.34 2.94
C PRO A 133 8.61 -3.80 3.14
N LEU A 134 8.75 -4.61 2.08
CA LEU A 134 9.32 -5.96 2.17
C LEU A 134 10.83 -5.92 2.41
N PHE A 135 11.53 -5.00 1.76
CA PHE A 135 13.00 -4.91 1.81
C PHE A 135 13.54 -4.15 3.03
N GLY A 136 12.71 -3.35 3.69
CA GLY A 136 13.08 -2.56 4.87
C GLY A 136 12.01 -2.63 5.95
N PRO A 137 11.96 -3.71 6.77
CA PRO A 137 11.02 -3.82 7.85
C PRO A 137 11.12 -2.61 8.79
N ARG A 138 9.99 -1.95 9.09
CA ARG A 138 9.87 -0.73 9.93
C ARG A 138 10.26 0.59 9.25
N SER A 139 10.59 0.56 7.95
CA SER A 139 10.84 1.75 7.14
C SER A 139 9.58 2.25 6.44
N GLY A 140 8.42 1.59 6.65
CA GLY A 140 7.26 1.66 5.76
C GLY A 140 6.75 3.06 5.46
N TRP A 141 6.15 3.15 4.28
CA TRP A 141 5.58 4.36 3.72
C TRP A 141 4.20 4.09 3.14
N TRP A 142 3.47 5.18 2.88
CA TRP A 142 2.17 5.14 2.22
C TRP A 142 2.26 5.78 0.87
N LEU A 143 1.61 5.14 -0.09
CA LEU A 143 1.47 5.64 -1.44
C LEU A 143 -0.01 5.94 -1.69
N ALA A 144 -0.27 7.12 -2.23
CA ALA A 144 -1.59 7.52 -2.67
C ALA A 144 -1.52 8.17 -4.04
N ALA A 145 -2.66 8.19 -4.74
CA ALA A 145 -2.79 8.86 -6.02
C ALA A 145 -4.12 9.59 -6.11
N SER A 146 -4.16 10.72 -6.81
CA SER A 146 -5.39 11.48 -7.07
C SER A 146 -5.24 12.35 -8.30
N ALA A 147 -6.34 12.63 -9.00
CA ALA A 147 -6.39 13.60 -10.08
C ALA A 147 -6.66 15.03 -9.57
N ASP A 148 -6.97 15.19 -8.28
CA ASP A 148 -7.40 16.46 -7.73
C ASP A 148 -6.21 17.37 -7.39
N ALA A 149 -6.27 18.63 -7.84
CA ALA A 149 -5.20 19.62 -7.60
C ALA A 149 -4.88 19.85 -6.10
N ASP A 150 -5.87 19.75 -5.21
CA ASP A 150 -5.70 19.96 -3.76
C ASP A 150 -5.42 18.66 -2.98
N ALA A 151 -5.15 17.55 -3.67
CA ALA A 151 -4.91 16.24 -3.04
C ALA A 151 -3.72 16.24 -2.08
N GLY A 152 -2.66 16.99 -2.38
CA GLY A 152 -1.46 17.04 -1.54
C GLY A 152 -1.73 17.48 -0.10
N GLN A 153 -2.55 18.52 0.11
CA GLN A 153 -2.87 19.00 1.46
C GLN A 153 -3.76 18.00 2.21
N ARG A 154 -4.74 17.39 1.54
CA ARG A 154 -5.59 16.33 2.11
C ARG A 154 -4.75 15.12 2.51
N PHE A 155 -3.81 14.71 1.66
CA PHE A 155 -2.90 13.61 1.92
C PHE A 155 -2.07 13.86 3.18
N VAL A 156 -1.42 15.03 3.30
CA VAL A 156 -0.66 15.41 4.50
C VAL A 156 -1.56 15.35 5.74
N LYS A 157 -2.74 15.99 5.72
CA LYS A 157 -3.66 16.01 6.87
C LYS A 157 -4.09 14.60 7.30
N ALA A 158 -4.53 13.76 6.35
CA ALA A 158 -5.03 12.43 6.62
C ALA A 158 -3.94 11.48 7.15
N THR A 159 -2.69 11.68 6.71
CA THR A 159 -1.57 10.83 7.09
C THR A 159 -0.73 11.40 8.24
N THR A 160 -0.98 12.63 8.71
CA THR A 160 -0.29 13.19 9.90
C THR A 160 -0.56 12.34 11.15
N GLY A 161 -1.76 11.76 11.29
CA GLY A 161 -2.08 10.86 12.41
C GLY A 161 -1.19 9.61 12.48
N LEU A 162 -0.51 9.24 11.39
CA LEU A 162 0.36 8.05 11.32
C LEU A 162 1.68 8.21 12.08
N LEU A 163 2.09 9.44 12.39
CA LEU A 163 3.30 9.73 13.18
C LEU A 163 3.32 8.99 14.52
N TRP A 164 2.19 9.02 15.23
CA TRP A 164 2.02 8.35 16.52
C TRP A 164 2.08 6.83 16.45
N TRP A 165 1.95 6.26 15.25
CA TRP A 165 1.93 4.82 15.02
C TRP A 165 3.26 4.32 14.47
N ALA A 166 3.94 5.12 13.65
CA ALA A 166 5.31 4.86 13.24
C ALA A 166 6.22 4.67 14.46
N THR A 167 5.99 5.40 15.55
CA THR A 167 6.74 5.33 16.82
C THR A 167 6.57 4.00 17.56
N ARG A 168 5.46 3.27 17.38
CA ARG A 168 5.28 1.96 18.01
C ARG A 168 6.13 0.92 17.28
N ASN A 169 6.91 0.14 18.03
CA ASN A 169 7.48 -1.11 17.50
C ASN A 169 6.33 -2.07 17.26
N TYR A 170 5.66 -1.94 16.11
CA TYR A 170 4.53 -2.76 15.73
C TYR A 170 5.05 -3.93 14.89
N LEU A 171 4.85 -5.13 15.41
CA LEU A 171 4.83 -6.34 14.60
C LEU A 171 3.35 -6.59 14.27
N PRO A 172 2.94 -6.60 12.99
CA PRO A 172 1.54 -6.84 12.62
C PRO A 172 0.98 -8.14 13.19
N TYR A 173 1.85 -9.08 13.51
CA TYR A 173 1.54 -10.39 14.05
C TYR A 173 2.45 -10.68 15.25
N ASP A 174 1.98 -10.42 16.46
CA ASP A 174 2.67 -10.72 17.73
C ASP A 174 1.88 -11.74 18.58
N GLY A 175 0.86 -12.35 17.97
CA GLY A 175 0.02 -13.36 18.61
C GLY A 175 0.70 -14.72 18.53
N ALA A 176 0.40 -15.61 19.47
CA ALA A 176 0.99 -16.95 19.51
C ALA A 176 0.85 -17.75 18.19
N ASN A 177 -0.16 -17.42 17.38
CA ASN A 177 -0.44 -18.04 16.08
C ASN A 177 -0.19 -17.11 14.88
N HIS A 178 0.57 -16.02 15.03
CA HIS A 178 0.65 -14.95 14.02
C HIS A 178 -0.72 -14.31 13.70
N GLU A 179 -1.57 -14.14 14.72
CA GLU A 179 -2.82 -13.39 14.59
C GLU A 179 -2.58 -11.88 14.62
N VAL A 180 -3.42 -11.10 13.94
CA VAL A 180 -3.39 -9.63 13.98
C VAL A 180 -3.81 -9.17 15.38
N VAL A 181 -2.85 -8.83 16.24
CA VAL A 181 -3.10 -8.55 17.67
C VAL A 181 -3.55 -7.10 17.92
N GLY A 182 -3.46 -6.23 16.93
CA GLY A 182 -3.76 -4.80 17.05
C GLY A 182 -4.89 -4.35 16.14
N ARG A 183 -5.86 -3.60 16.68
CA ARG A 183 -6.81 -2.80 15.89
C ARG A 183 -6.04 -1.66 15.22
N SER A 184 -5.45 -1.90 14.04
CA SER A 184 -4.49 -0.95 13.48
C SER A 184 -5.19 0.22 12.77
N VAL A 185 -4.73 1.44 13.08
CA VAL A 185 -5.13 2.69 12.39
C VAL A 185 -4.64 2.71 10.94
N LYS A 186 -3.59 1.96 10.64
CA LYS A 186 -2.95 1.89 9.32
C LYS A 186 -3.91 1.36 8.27
N GLU A 187 -4.70 0.38 8.68
CA GLU A 187 -5.61 -0.32 7.79
C GLU A 187 -6.98 0.39 7.69
N ALA A 188 -7.34 1.17 8.72
CA ALA A 188 -8.47 2.11 8.64
C ALA A 188 -8.24 3.22 7.59
N LEU A 189 -6.99 3.62 7.36
CA LEU A 189 -6.66 4.60 6.32
C LEU A 189 -6.85 4.08 4.89
N LEU A 190 -6.78 2.75 4.69
CA LEU A 190 -7.08 2.14 3.38
C LEU A 190 -8.51 2.47 2.94
N GLY A 191 -9.44 2.52 3.90
CA GLY A 191 -10.82 2.93 3.67
C GLY A 191 -11.01 4.45 3.66
N LEU A 192 -10.27 5.19 4.49
CA LEU A 192 -10.49 6.63 4.65
C LEU A 192 -9.94 7.47 3.51
N LEU A 193 -8.77 7.11 2.94
CA LEU A 193 -8.19 7.85 1.82
C LEU A 193 -9.16 7.97 0.64
N PRO A 194 -9.81 6.87 0.18
CA PRO A 194 -10.81 6.95 -0.90
C PRO A 194 -11.93 7.96 -0.63
N GLN A 195 -12.41 8.06 0.61
CA GLN A 195 -13.51 8.94 0.98
C GLN A 195 -13.16 10.43 0.90
N ILE A 196 -11.88 10.74 1.01
CA ILE A 196 -11.38 12.10 0.86
C ILE A 196 -10.76 12.33 -0.52
N GLY A 197 -11.06 11.48 -1.51
CA GLY A 197 -10.65 11.64 -2.92
C GLY A 197 -9.22 11.18 -3.23
N LEU A 198 -8.62 10.34 -2.39
CA LEU A 198 -7.29 9.77 -2.58
C LEU A 198 -7.39 8.26 -2.75
N MET A 199 -6.80 7.69 -3.79
CA MET A 199 -6.64 6.25 -3.86
C MET A 199 -5.50 5.80 -2.96
N SER A 200 -5.67 4.69 -2.25
CA SER A 200 -4.63 4.09 -1.42
C SER A 200 -4.02 2.93 -2.17
N VAL A 201 -2.69 2.92 -2.35
CA VAL A 201 -1.99 1.83 -3.03
C VAL A 201 -1.05 1.15 -2.05
N VAL A 202 -1.19 -0.16 -1.89
CA VAL A 202 -0.45 -0.92 -0.87
C VAL A 202 0.07 -2.25 -1.41
N PRO A 203 1.26 -2.68 -0.99
CA PRO A 203 1.75 -4.00 -1.31
C PRO A 203 1.04 -5.08 -0.48
N LEU A 204 0.96 -6.29 -1.05
CA LEU A 204 0.66 -7.50 -0.31
C LEU A 204 1.93 -8.04 0.32
N ASN A 205 2.19 -7.62 1.55
CA ASN A 205 3.29 -8.15 2.32
C ASN A 205 2.97 -9.57 2.81
N ASN A 206 3.97 -10.44 2.86
CA ASN A 206 3.86 -11.85 3.28
C ASN A 206 2.96 -12.72 2.38
N HIS A 207 2.56 -12.23 1.21
CA HIS A 207 2.06 -13.09 0.14
C HIS A 207 3.26 -13.83 -0.49
N PRO A 208 3.11 -15.11 -0.88
CA PRO A 208 4.24 -15.86 -1.43
C PRO A 208 4.77 -15.32 -2.75
N VAL A 209 3.95 -14.56 -3.47
CA VAL A 209 4.37 -13.77 -4.63
C VAL A 209 4.09 -12.29 -4.42
N SER A 210 4.73 -11.45 -5.24
CA SER A 210 4.45 -10.01 -5.27
C SER A 210 2.96 -9.73 -5.49
N GLY A 211 2.46 -8.67 -4.88
CA GLY A 211 1.08 -8.27 -5.06
C GLY A 211 0.84 -6.82 -4.66
N VAL A 212 -0.17 -6.20 -5.27
CA VAL A 212 -0.57 -4.81 -5.04
C VAL A 212 -2.08 -4.75 -4.89
N VAL A 213 -2.54 -3.99 -3.91
CA VAL A 213 -3.96 -3.67 -3.72
C VAL A 213 -4.16 -2.18 -3.81
N ILE A 214 -5.12 -1.77 -4.63
CA ILE A 214 -5.53 -0.37 -4.80
C ILE A 214 -6.94 -0.23 -4.23
N PHE A 215 -7.10 0.69 -3.27
CA PHE A 215 -8.39 1.07 -2.72
C PHE A 215 -8.82 2.41 -3.32
N GLY A 216 -10.07 2.53 -3.70
CA GLY A 216 -10.62 3.73 -4.32
C GLY A 216 -12.12 3.81 -4.19
N THR A 217 -12.69 4.90 -4.71
CA THR A 217 -14.14 4.98 -4.90
C THR A 217 -14.57 3.95 -5.95
N PRO A 218 -15.85 3.53 -5.97
CA PRO A 218 -16.34 2.61 -6.99
C PRO A 218 -16.06 3.09 -8.42
N GLU A 219 -16.19 4.40 -8.68
CA GLU A 219 -15.95 5.00 -9.98
C GLU A 219 -14.48 4.86 -10.39
N ALA A 220 -13.56 5.21 -9.48
CA ALA A 220 -12.13 5.14 -9.75
C ALA A 220 -11.67 3.68 -10.02
N ILE A 221 -12.12 2.73 -9.20
CA ILE A 221 -11.76 1.31 -9.38
C ILE A 221 -12.38 0.73 -10.66
N GLN A 222 -13.61 1.11 -11.00
CA GLN A 222 -14.23 0.69 -12.24
C GLN A 222 -13.51 1.28 -13.47
N GLU A 223 -13.08 2.54 -13.40
CA GLU A 223 -12.26 3.16 -14.45
C GLU A 223 -10.92 2.44 -14.60
N ALA A 224 -10.24 2.14 -13.49
CA ALA A 224 -8.98 1.38 -13.47
C ALA A 224 -9.11 0.01 -14.16
N SER A 225 -10.15 -0.72 -13.77
CA SER A 225 -10.47 -2.03 -14.31
C SER A 225 -10.73 -1.94 -15.82
N SER A 226 -11.52 -0.95 -16.24
CA SER A 226 -11.91 -0.78 -17.65
C SER A 226 -10.72 -0.37 -18.54
N SER A 227 -9.78 0.43 -18.02
CA SER A 227 -8.63 0.91 -18.80
C SER A 227 -7.65 -0.20 -19.20
N VAL A 228 -7.69 -1.35 -18.54
CA VAL A 228 -6.85 -2.52 -18.84
C VAL A 228 -7.61 -3.68 -19.48
N GLY A 229 -8.79 -3.41 -20.05
CA GLY A 229 -9.61 -4.40 -20.77
C GLY A 229 -10.67 -5.08 -19.91
N GLY A 230 -10.88 -4.60 -18.68
CA GLY A 230 -11.79 -5.19 -17.71
C GLY A 230 -11.11 -6.23 -16.83
N ILE A 231 -11.45 -6.21 -15.55
CA ILE A 231 -11.01 -7.16 -14.53
C ILE A 231 -12.25 -7.77 -13.89
N ARG A 232 -12.22 -9.07 -13.62
CA ARG A 232 -13.36 -9.79 -13.03
C ARG A 232 -13.64 -9.33 -11.60
N GLU A 233 -14.91 -9.38 -11.22
CA GLU A 233 -15.32 -9.22 -9.83
C GLU A 233 -15.09 -10.54 -9.05
N SER A 234 -14.43 -10.45 -7.91
CA SER A 234 -14.23 -11.58 -6.99
C SER A 234 -15.40 -11.68 -6.02
N GLN A 235 -15.78 -12.92 -5.67
CA GLN A 235 -16.73 -13.21 -4.60
C GLN A 235 -16.07 -13.24 -3.20
N GLY A 236 -14.74 -13.08 -3.13
CA GLY A 236 -13.94 -12.99 -1.91
C GLY A 236 -13.28 -14.30 -1.46
N GLU A 237 -13.47 -15.40 -2.18
CA GLU A 237 -12.89 -16.72 -1.86
C GLU A 237 -11.36 -16.67 -1.85
N GLU A 238 -10.77 -15.93 -2.80
CA GLU A 238 -9.33 -15.70 -2.90
C GLU A 238 -8.79 -15.04 -1.63
N VAL A 239 -9.46 -13.98 -1.16
CA VAL A 239 -9.02 -13.22 0.02
C VAL A 239 -9.17 -14.04 1.30
N VAL A 240 -10.22 -14.86 1.39
CA VAL A 240 -10.36 -15.81 2.51
C VAL A 240 -9.16 -16.76 2.54
N MET A 241 -8.71 -17.28 1.39
CA MET A 241 -7.52 -18.14 1.33
C MET A 241 -6.24 -17.41 1.75
N LEU A 242 -6.09 -16.13 1.39
CA LEU A 242 -4.97 -15.29 1.83
C LEU A 242 -4.96 -15.09 3.35
N GLN A 243 -6.12 -14.78 3.92
CA GLN A 243 -6.28 -14.54 5.35
C GLN A 243 -5.84 -15.75 6.19
N HIS A 244 -6.18 -16.97 5.76
CA HIS A 244 -5.85 -18.21 6.47
C HIS A 244 -4.34 -18.51 6.50
N ARG A 245 -3.53 -17.85 5.67
CA ARG A 245 -2.07 -18.04 5.60
C ARG A 245 -1.27 -16.83 6.08
N ALA A 246 -1.92 -15.90 6.79
CA ALA A 246 -1.32 -14.66 7.29
C ALA A 246 -0.77 -13.71 6.19
N GLY A 247 -1.18 -13.91 4.93
CA GLY A 247 -0.99 -12.92 3.88
C GLY A 247 -2.01 -11.81 4.08
N TRP A 248 -1.59 -10.63 4.51
CA TRP A 248 -2.50 -9.50 4.69
C TRP A 248 -1.89 -8.19 4.19
N LEU A 249 -2.77 -7.21 4.03
CA LEU A 249 -2.45 -5.83 3.76
C LEU A 249 -1.64 -5.25 4.91
N ALA A 250 -0.33 -5.14 4.76
CA ALA A 250 0.49 -4.46 5.76
C ALA A 250 0.99 -3.12 5.19
N THR A 251 0.75 -2.06 5.94
CA THR A 251 1.54 -0.82 5.83
C THR A 251 2.26 -0.56 7.16
N LEU A 252 3.31 0.28 7.14
CA LEU A 252 4.32 0.61 8.20
C LEU A 252 5.35 -0.47 8.54
#